data_AF-A0A439PM35-F1
#
_entry.id   AF-A0A439PM35-F1
#
_cell.length_a   1.000
_cell.length_b   1.000
_cell.length_c   1.000
_cell.angle_alpha   90.00
_cell.angle_beta   90.00
_cell.angle_gamma   90.00
#
_symmetry.space_group_name_H-M   'P 1'
#
loop_
_entity.id
_entity.type
_entity.pdbx_description
1 polymer ?
#
loop_
_entity_poly.entity_id
_entity_poly.type
_entity_poly.pdbx_seq_one_letter_code
_entity_poly.pdbx_strand_id
1 'polypeptide(L)'
;MLWSSSQRSIVATPPSYPKVALSTSLLTAPIELAGDWGRMLPGAAQQVVERTRHACLDGVRLLSDRQPARLRVDEHTSGQPAVWLHPDGSNMAWIIVDISERDWSKLAYQFGHELGHVFANSWQADAKPAPPCQWLEEAIVEAFSLRGLGRLARGWKQNPPFAGDNAFGDAIAGYRENIIKGYEALADTQGLTRDPAAWFADHRSEIEIPGINPFAQAMSLTILEEYERVPESIEAVAALNRWPGRSGIPVAEYCQRWKDSCAELHASPHLPLRLGELLGARPGVK
;
A
#
# COMPACT_ATOMS: atom_id res chain seq x y z
N MET A 1 29.40 78.88 -3.00
CA MET A 1 28.75 77.71 -3.64
C MET A 1 29.37 76.46 -3.05
N LEU A 2 28.67 75.78 -2.14
CA LEU A 2 29.09 74.52 -1.52
C LEU A 2 28.16 73.42 -2.04
N TRP A 3 28.71 72.44 -2.74
CA TRP A 3 27.98 71.25 -3.18
C TRP A 3 27.99 70.19 -2.09
N SER A 4 26.79 69.76 -1.69
CA SER A 4 26.51 68.68 -0.75
C SER A 4 26.49 67.34 -1.49
N SER A 5 27.24 66.36 -1.02
CA SER A 5 27.24 64.98 -1.49
C SER A 5 26.47 64.12 -0.49
N SER A 6 25.35 63.53 -0.93
CA SER A 6 24.54 62.59 -0.14
C SER A 6 24.78 61.17 -0.65
N GLN A 7 25.42 60.32 0.17
CA GLN A 7 25.55 58.88 -0.08
C GLN A 7 24.27 58.17 0.37
N ARG A 8 23.54 57.56 -0.58
CA ARG A 8 22.46 56.62 -0.28
C ARG A 8 23.06 55.23 -0.03
N SER A 9 22.83 54.68 1.15
CA SER A 9 23.09 53.27 1.45
C SER A 9 22.09 52.40 0.70
N ILE A 10 22.60 51.49 -0.13
CA ILE A 10 21.80 50.45 -0.79
C ILE A 10 21.74 49.28 0.19
N VAL A 11 20.57 49.03 0.78
CA VAL A 11 20.30 47.82 1.55
C VAL A 11 20.12 46.68 0.54
N ALA A 12 21.07 45.75 0.51
CA ALA A 12 20.98 44.55 -0.30
C ALA A 12 19.90 43.62 0.28
N THR A 13 18.89 43.32 -0.52
CA THR A 13 17.90 42.28 -0.22
C THR A 13 18.59 40.92 -0.19
N PRO A 14 18.34 40.07 0.83
CA PRO A 14 18.93 38.74 0.86
C PRO A 14 18.40 37.88 -0.30
N PRO A 15 19.22 36.97 -0.85
CA PRO A 15 18.80 36.11 -1.94
C PRO A 15 17.62 35.24 -1.51
N SER A 16 16.55 35.27 -2.30
CA SER A 16 15.43 34.34 -2.16
C SER A 16 15.90 32.95 -2.55
N TYR A 17 16.18 32.10 -1.57
CA TYR A 17 16.34 30.67 -1.84
C TYR A 17 15.01 30.15 -2.40
N PRO A 18 15.03 29.39 -3.51
CA PRO A 18 13.82 28.71 -3.96
C PRO A 18 13.32 27.84 -2.80
N LYS A 19 12.06 28.02 -2.39
CA LYS A 19 11.36 27.05 -1.55
C LYS A 19 11.47 25.72 -2.29
N VAL A 20 12.22 24.77 -1.73
CA VAL A 20 12.14 23.38 -2.16
C VAL A 20 10.68 22.99 -2.01
N ALA A 21 9.97 22.88 -3.13
CA ALA A 21 8.64 22.29 -3.12
C ALA A 21 8.83 20.89 -2.53
N LEU A 22 8.23 20.63 -1.36
CA LEU A 22 8.23 19.29 -0.79
C LEU A 22 7.73 18.36 -1.88
N SER A 23 8.56 17.40 -2.30
CA SER A 23 8.16 16.40 -3.27
C SER A 23 6.94 15.68 -2.70
N THR A 24 5.82 15.75 -3.40
CA THR A 24 4.61 15.03 -3.01
C THR A 24 4.93 13.55 -2.89
N SER A 25 4.73 12.97 -1.71
CA SER A 25 4.81 11.53 -1.47
C SER A 25 3.40 10.96 -1.32
N LEU A 26 3.26 9.64 -1.36
CA LEU A 26 1.99 8.95 -1.12
C LEU A 26 1.40 9.30 0.25
N LEU A 27 2.25 9.60 1.24
CA LEU A 27 1.85 10.07 2.57
C LEU A 27 1.25 11.49 2.56
N THR A 28 1.65 12.34 1.62
CA THR A 28 1.28 13.77 1.61
C THR A 28 0.48 14.19 0.37
N ALA A 29 0.28 13.28 -0.58
CA ALA A 29 -0.52 13.51 -1.78
C ALA A 29 -1.93 13.95 -1.39
N PRO A 30 -2.48 15.03 -1.95
CA PRO A 30 -3.83 15.46 -1.62
C PRO A 30 -4.84 14.34 -1.96
N ILE A 31 -5.77 14.12 -1.04
CA ILE A 31 -6.88 13.17 -1.20
C ILE A 31 -8.15 13.95 -1.53
N GLU A 32 -8.80 13.57 -2.62
CA GLU A 32 -10.15 13.97 -3.00
C GLU A 32 -11.12 12.82 -2.68
N LEU A 33 -12.22 13.12 -2.01
CA LEU A 33 -13.31 12.17 -1.83
C LEU A 33 -14.37 12.36 -2.92
N ALA A 34 -14.89 11.27 -3.45
CA ALA A 34 -15.97 11.22 -4.43
C ALA A 34 -16.95 10.09 -4.11
N GLY A 35 -18.11 10.07 -4.77
CA GLY A 35 -19.18 9.11 -4.49
C GLY A 35 -20.16 9.59 -3.42
N ASP A 36 -21.05 8.71 -2.97
CA ASP A 36 -22.09 9.03 -1.99
C ASP A 36 -21.70 8.52 -0.59
N TRP A 37 -21.07 9.40 0.17
CA TRP A 37 -20.71 9.12 1.57
C TRP A 37 -21.93 9.18 2.53
N GLY A 38 -23.17 9.18 2.03
CA GLY A 38 -24.39 9.01 2.81
C GLY A 38 -24.61 10.05 3.93
N ARG A 39 -25.32 9.64 4.99
CA ARG A 39 -25.55 10.48 6.19
C ARG A 39 -24.42 10.35 7.23
N MET A 40 -23.20 10.28 6.74
CA MET A 40 -22.01 10.26 7.59
C MET A 40 -21.82 11.63 8.27
N LEU A 41 -21.14 11.63 9.41
CA LEU A 41 -20.71 12.88 10.05
C LEU A 41 -19.80 13.64 9.08
N PRO A 42 -19.98 14.96 8.91
CA PRO A 42 -19.15 15.75 8.00
C PRO A 42 -17.65 15.55 8.27
N GLY A 43 -16.90 15.17 7.24
CA GLY A 43 -15.46 14.94 7.32
C GLY A 43 -15.03 13.60 7.97
N ALA A 44 -15.95 12.75 8.43
CA ALA A 44 -15.59 11.50 9.09
C ALA A 44 -14.87 10.52 8.15
N ALA A 45 -15.39 10.34 6.92
CA ALA A 45 -14.75 9.52 5.90
C ALA A 45 -13.32 10.00 5.61
N GLN A 46 -13.13 11.32 5.44
CA GLN A 46 -11.81 11.90 5.22
C GLN A 46 -10.87 11.61 6.39
N GLN A 47 -11.33 11.73 7.62
CA GLN A 47 -10.52 11.42 8.80
C GLN A 47 -10.14 9.94 8.89
N VAL A 48 -11.05 9.02 8.55
CA VAL A 48 -10.76 7.57 8.52
C VAL A 48 -9.71 7.26 7.46
N VAL A 49 -9.90 7.77 6.24
CA VAL A 49 -8.96 7.58 5.11
C VAL A 49 -7.59 8.15 5.47
N GLU A 50 -7.53 9.37 5.99
CA GLU A 50 -6.28 10.03 6.39
C GLU A 50 -5.55 9.26 7.50
N ARG A 51 -6.26 8.84 8.55
CA ARG A 51 -5.66 8.05 9.62
C ARG A 51 -5.21 6.68 9.16
N THR A 52 -5.94 6.05 8.25
CA THR A 52 -5.54 4.78 7.64
C THR A 52 -4.27 4.96 6.82
N ARG A 53 -4.18 6.01 6.00
CA ARG A 53 -2.97 6.36 5.24
C ARG A 53 -1.76 6.49 6.16
N HIS A 54 -1.89 7.25 7.24
CA HIS A 54 -0.84 7.41 8.24
C HIS A 54 -0.50 6.08 8.93
N ALA A 55 -1.49 5.30 9.35
CA ALA A 55 -1.27 4.00 9.96
C ALA A 55 -0.50 3.03 9.04
N CYS A 56 -0.80 3.05 7.73
CA CYS A 56 -0.09 2.26 6.75
C CYS A 56 1.35 2.75 6.51
N LEU A 57 1.54 4.04 6.27
CA LEU A 57 2.75 4.60 5.67
C LEU A 57 3.71 5.30 6.66
N ASP A 58 3.27 5.70 7.86
CA ASP A 58 4.15 6.41 8.80
C ASP A 58 5.36 5.55 9.17
N GLY A 59 6.56 6.13 9.11
CA GLY A 59 7.82 5.43 9.38
C GLY A 59 8.31 4.54 8.25
N VAL A 60 7.62 4.49 7.10
CA VAL A 60 8.07 3.77 5.90
C VAL A 60 8.77 4.76 4.96
N ARG A 61 9.90 4.35 4.38
CA ARG A 61 10.56 5.12 3.31
C ARG A 61 9.78 4.96 2.01
N LEU A 62 9.19 6.04 1.52
CA LEU A 62 8.39 6.06 0.29
C LEU A 62 9.30 6.32 -0.92
N LEU A 63 9.97 5.27 -1.39
CA LEU A 63 11.09 5.36 -2.33
C LEU A 63 10.72 5.34 -3.82
N SER A 64 9.47 5.03 -4.15
CA SER A 64 9.05 4.91 -5.56
C SER A 64 9.18 6.24 -6.30
N ASP A 65 9.74 6.18 -7.51
CA ASP A 65 9.79 7.25 -8.50
C ASP A 65 8.51 7.35 -9.35
N ARG A 66 7.49 6.52 -9.07
CA ARG A 66 6.20 6.45 -9.78
C ARG A 66 5.00 6.70 -8.85
N GLN A 67 5.17 7.54 -7.85
CA GLN A 67 4.08 7.91 -6.95
C GLN A 67 3.08 8.85 -7.64
N PRO A 68 1.77 8.71 -7.39
CA PRO A 68 0.79 9.65 -7.91
C PRO A 68 0.93 11.01 -7.25
N ALA A 69 0.60 12.08 -7.98
CA ALA A 69 0.59 13.44 -7.46
C ALA A 69 -0.62 13.73 -6.57
N ARG A 70 -1.68 12.92 -6.65
CA ARG A 70 -2.92 13.02 -5.85
C ARG A 70 -3.66 11.69 -5.82
N LEU A 71 -4.53 11.53 -4.83
CA LEU A 71 -5.40 10.36 -4.68
C LEU A 71 -6.86 10.80 -4.81
N ARG A 72 -7.67 9.98 -5.47
CA ARG A 72 -9.12 10.06 -5.38
C ARG A 72 -9.62 8.80 -4.71
N VAL A 73 -10.51 8.95 -3.73
CA VAL A 73 -11.20 7.82 -3.08
C VAL A 73 -12.68 7.97 -3.39
N ASP A 74 -13.22 7.03 -4.16
CA ASP A 74 -14.58 7.08 -4.68
C ASP A 74 -15.41 5.95 -4.04
N GLU A 75 -16.48 6.34 -3.35
CA GLU A 75 -17.42 5.39 -2.75
C GLU A 75 -18.36 4.85 -3.83
N HIS A 76 -18.48 3.52 -3.89
CA HIS A 76 -19.40 2.81 -4.73
C HIS A 76 -20.30 1.91 -3.88
N THR A 77 -21.59 1.84 -4.22
CA THR A 77 -22.58 1.01 -3.51
C THR A 77 -22.63 -0.45 -3.99
N SER A 78 -21.80 -0.81 -4.97
CA SER A 78 -21.65 -2.17 -5.45
C SER A 78 -20.33 -2.37 -6.18
N GLY A 79 -19.74 -3.55 -6.03
CA GLY A 79 -18.56 -3.98 -6.77
C GLY A 79 -17.51 -4.59 -5.85
N GLN A 80 -16.31 -4.74 -6.38
CA GLN A 80 -15.14 -5.03 -5.55
C GLN A 80 -14.37 -3.71 -5.38
N PRO A 81 -13.70 -3.49 -4.23
CA PRO A 81 -12.70 -2.43 -4.15
C PRO A 81 -11.66 -2.64 -5.25
N ALA A 82 -11.15 -1.54 -5.80
CA ALA A 82 -10.21 -1.60 -6.91
C ALA A 82 -9.48 -0.27 -7.10
N VAL A 83 -8.29 -0.31 -7.70
CA VAL A 83 -7.69 0.86 -8.35
C VAL A 83 -8.19 0.97 -9.79
N TRP A 84 -8.84 2.08 -10.12
CA TRP A 84 -9.24 2.35 -11.50
C TRP A 84 -8.02 2.77 -12.34
N LEU A 85 -7.76 2.00 -13.41
CA LEU A 85 -6.64 2.26 -14.32
C LEU A 85 -7.09 3.21 -15.44
N HIS A 86 -6.85 4.51 -15.25
CA HIS A 86 -7.25 5.52 -16.24
C HIS A 86 -6.40 5.44 -17.52
N PRO A 87 -7.01 5.38 -18.71
CA PRO A 87 -6.28 5.31 -19.97
C PRO A 87 -5.67 6.66 -20.40
N ASP A 88 -6.00 7.76 -19.71
CA ASP A 88 -5.65 9.13 -20.10
C ASP A 88 -4.28 9.61 -19.59
N GLY A 89 -3.53 8.76 -18.88
CA GLY A 89 -2.22 9.12 -18.32
C GLY A 89 -2.32 10.11 -17.16
N SER A 90 -3.46 10.15 -16.45
CA SER A 90 -3.64 10.94 -15.24
C SER A 90 -2.54 10.68 -14.21
N ASN A 91 -2.08 11.73 -13.52
CA ASN A 91 -1.13 11.64 -12.41
C ASN A 91 -1.81 11.32 -11.06
N MET A 92 -3.05 10.85 -11.10
CA MET A 92 -3.88 10.53 -9.95
C MET A 92 -4.09 9.02 -9.88
N ALA A 93 -3.93 8.45 -8.70
CA ALA A 93 -4.47 7.12 -8.42
C ALA A 93 -5.91 7.25 -7.93
N TRP A 94 -6.83 6.50 -8.54
CA TRP A 94 -8.25 6.48 -8.18
C TRP A 94 -8.57 5.15 -7.52
N ILE A 95 -8.82 5.21 -6.23
CA ILE A 95 -9.20 4.10 -5.38
C ILE A 95 -10.72 4.06 -5.28
N ILE A 96 -11.31 2.92 -5.59
CA ILE A 96 -12.74 2.64 -5.41
C ILE A 96 -12.90 1.79 -4.16
N VAL A 97 -13.82 2.18 -3.30
CA VAL A 97 -14.21 1.41 -2.11
C VAL A 97 -15.70 1.08 -2.18
N ASP A 98 -16.07 -0.09 -1.70
CA ASP A 98 -17.46 -0.51 -1.51
C ASP A 98 -17.72 -0.61 -0.02
N ILE A 99 -18.39 0.41 0.54
CA ILE A 99 -18.71 0.46 1.96
C ILE A 99 -20.18 0.80 2.17
N SER A 100 -20.76 0.24 3.23
CA SER A 100 -22.06 0.69 3.71
C SER A 100 -21.89 1.90 4.63
N GLU A 101 -23.00 2.58 4.94
CA GLU A 101 -22.99 3.74 5.82
C GLU A 101 -22.31 3.42 7.16
N ARG A 102 -21.24 4.17 7.49
CA ARG A 102 -20.45 4.12 8.74
C ARG A 102 -19.69 2.80 8.99
N ASP A 103 -19.47 1.97 7.99
CA ASP A 103 -18.60 0.79 8.12
C ASP A 103 -17.10 1.18 8.05
N TRP A 104 -16.61 1.88 9.07
CA TRP A 104 -15.25 2.46 9.04
C TRP A 104 -14.15 1.41 9.11
N SER A 105 -14.42 0.24 9.69
CA SER A 105 -13.46 -0.86 9.68
C SER A 105 -13.30 -1.41 8.26
N LYS A 106 -14.41 -1.59 7.53
CA LYS A 106 -14.37 -1.97 6.10
C LYS A 106 -13.73 -0.89 5.24
N LEU A 107 -14.02 0.39 5.49
CA LEU A 107 -13.36 1.52 4.80
C LEU A 107 -11.85 1.50 5.01
N ALA A 108 -11.38 1.40 6.26
CA ALA A 108 -9.96 1.35 6.56
C ALA A 108 -9.29 0.13 5.92
N TYR A 109 -9.94 -1.02 5.93
CA TYR A 109 -9.44 -2.24 5.32
C TYR A 109 -9.31 -2.13 3.79
N GLN A 110 -10.39 -1.75 3.11
CA GLN A 110 -10.40 -1.63 1.65
C GLN A 110 -9.48 -0.51 1.16
N PHE A 111 -9.55 0.66 1.77
CA PHE A 111 -8.64 1.75 1.41
C PHE A 111 -7.18 1.38 1.67
N GLY A 112 -6.89 0.70 2.78
CA GLY A 112 -5.54 0.20 3.07
C GLY A 112 -5.02 -0.79 2.02
N HIS A 113 -5.88 -1.69 1.53
CA HIS A 113 -5.59 -2.67 0.48
C HIS A 113 -5.25 -1.98 -0.84
N GLU A 114 -6.17 -1.12 -1.32
CA GLU A 114 -5.97 -0.41 -2.59
C GLU A 114 -4.82 0.59 -2.52
N LEU A 115 -4.59 1.24 -1.38
CA LEU A 115 -3.40 2.05 -1.15
C LEU A 115 -2.12 1.21 -1.24
N GLY A 116 -2.17 -0.07 -0.84
CA GLY A 116 -1.10 -1.04 -1.03
C GLY A 116 -0.78 -1.26 -2.50
N HIS A 117 -1.79 -1.42 -3.36
CA HIS A 117 -1.58 -1.49 -4.82
C HIS A 117 -0.95 -0.21 -5.38
N VAL A 118 -1.43 0.97 -4.95
CA VAL A 118 -0.82 2.25 -5.34
C VAL A 118 0.65 2.31 -4.90
N PHE A 119 0.96 1.86 -3.69
CA PHE A 119 2.33 1.80 -3.16
C PHE A 119 3.20 0.81 -3.95
N ALA A 120 2.61 -0.29 -4.42
CA ALA A 120 3.20 -1.28 -5.33
C ALA A 120 3.24 -0.84 -6.80
N ASN A 121 3.05 0.46 -7.08
CA ASN A 121 3.05 1.07 -8.40
C ASN A 121 1.90 0.64 -9.33
N SER A 122 0.88 -0.04 -8.81
CA SER A 122 -0.22 -0.63 -9.57
C SER A 122 -1.43 0.29 -9.72
N TRP A 123 -1.24 1.44 -10.38
CA TRP A 123 -2.29 2.46 -10.50
C TRP A 123 -2.39 3.17 -11.86
N GLN A 124 -1.44 2.92 -12.78
CA GLN A 124 -1.45 3.51 -14.12
C GLN A 124 -2.16 2.62 -15.15
N ALA A 125 -2.43 3.15 -16.36
CA ALA A 125 -3.13 2.44 -17.43
C ALA A 125 -2.56 1.05 -17.76
N ASP A 126 -1.22 0.91 -17.69
CA ASP A 126 -0.47 -0.32 -17.99
C ASP A 126 -0.31 -1.23 -16.76
N ALA A 127 -0.88 -0.86 -15.61
CA ALA A 127 -0.72 -1.58 -14.36
C ALA A 127 -1.61 -2.81 -14.21
N LYS A 128 -2.38 -3.17 -15.26
CA LYS A 128 -3.34 -4.28 -15.19
C LYS A 128 -2.65 -5.56 -14.67
N PRO A 129 -3.18 -6.18 -13.61
CA PRO A 129 -2.59 -7.41 -13.08
C PRO A 129 -2.73 -8.54 -14.10
N ALA A 130 -1.74 -9.44 -14.10
CA ALA A 130 -1.71 -10.60 -14.97
C ALA A 130 -1.13 -11.83 -14.25
N PRO A 131 -1.57 -13.05 -14.61
CA PRO A 131 -0.93 -14.26 -14.15
C PRO A 131 0.47 -14.41 -14.78
N PRO A 132 1.43 -15.07 -14.11
CA PRO A 132 1.19 -15.95 -12.96
C PRO A 132 1.36 -15.32 -11.57
N CYS A 133 1.89 -14.10 -11.43
CA CYS A 133 2.23 -13.53 -10.11
C CYS A 133 1.21 -12.54 -9.55
N GLN A 134 0.01 -12.41 -10.15
CA GLN A 134 -1.04 -11.54 -9.59
C GLN A 134 -1.33 -11.87 -8.12
N TRP A 135 -1.48 -13.16 -7.78
CA TRP A 135 -1.77 -13.61 -6.40
C TRP A 135 -0.73 -13.14 -5.37
N LEU A 136 0.54 -13.00 -5.78
CA LEU A 136 1.61 -12.63 -4.87
C LEU A 136 1.55 -11.14 -4.54
N GLU A 137 1.19 -10.30 -5.53
CA GLU A 137 0.89 -8.90 -5.26
C GLU A 137 -0.31 -8.76 -4.31
N GLU A 138 -1.40 -9.50 -4.55
CA GLU A 138 -2.57 -9.53 -3.66
C GLU A 138 -2.16 -9.88 -2.22
N ALA A 139 -1.34 -10.91 -2.03
CA ALA A 139 -0.86 -11.32 -0.71
C ALA A 139 -0.03 -10.23 -0.01
N ILE A 140 0.82 -9.51 -0.77
CA ILE A 140 1.67 -8.42 -0.27
C ILE A 140 0.83 -7.23 0.18
N VAL A 141 -0.18 -6.84 -0.60
CA VAL A 141 -1.03 -5.68 -0.30
C VAL A 141 -2.07 -5.98 0.78
N GLU A 142 -2.55 -7.23 0.85
CA GLU A 142 -3.43 -7.72 1.91
C GLU A 142 -2.70 -7.64 3.26
N ALA A 143 -1.46 -8.17 3.33
CA ALA A 143 -0.61 -8.07 4.51
C ALA A 143 -0.34 -6.61 4.92
N PHE A 144 -0.18 -5.72 3.93
CA PHE A 144 0.05 -4.30 4.16
C PHE A 144 -1.18 -3.63 4.79
N SER A 145 -2.38 -3.96 4.30
CA SER A 145 -3.65 -3.52 4.88
C SER A 145 -3.84 -4.03 6.30
N LEU A 146 -3.62 -5.33 6.54
CA LEU A 146 -3.73 -5.94 7.87
C LEU A 146 -2.75 -5.32 8.88
N ARG A 147 -1.52 -5.01 8.47
CA ARG A 147 -0.59 -4.25 9.31
C ARG A 147 -1.11 -2.85 9.59
N GLY A 148 -1.63 -2.16 8.57
CA GLY A 148 -2.26 -0.85 8.67
C GLY A 148 -3.38 -0.83 9.70
N LEU A 149 -4.32 -1.78 9.63
CA LEU A 149 -5.40 -1.96 10.60
C LEU A 149 -4.88 -2.14 12.02
N GLY A 150 -3.85 -2.97 12.21
CA GLY A 150 -3.25 -3.19 13.53
C GLY A 150 -2.66 -1.91 14.14
N ARG A 151 -2.01 -1.08 13.32
CA ARG A 151 -1.50 0.24 13.74
C ARG A 151 -2.63 1.24 13.98
N LEU A 152 -3.62 1.26 13.11
CA LEU A 152 -4.80 2.12 13.21
C LEU A 152 -5.57 1.84 14.50
N ALA A 153 -5.85 0.57 14.81
CA ALA A 153 -6.53 0.17 16.04
C ALA A 153 -5.82 0.71 17.30
N ARG A 154 -4.50 0.52 17.38
CA ARG A 154 -3.69 1.04 18.51
C ARG A 154 -3.72 2.57 18.57
N GLY A 155 -3.51 3.25 17.44
CA GLY A 155 -3.53 4.70 17.36
C GLY A 155 -4.90 5.30 17.71
N TRP A 156 -5.99 4.66 17.28
CA TRP A 156 -7.35 5.09 17.55
C TRP A 156 -7.72 4.89 19.02
N LYS A 157 -7.31 3.77 19.63
CA LYS A 157 -7.53 3.52 21.06
C LYS A 157 -6.79 4.53 21.94
N GLN A 158 -5.60 4.96 21.54
CA GLN A 158 -4.78 5.91 22.31
C GLN A 158 -5.21 7.37 22.07
N ASN A 159 -5.51 7.73 20.83
CA ASN A 159 -5.82 9.09 20.41
C ASN A 159 -6.90 9.09 19.31
N PRO A 160 -8.18 8.85 19.66
CA PRO A 160 -9.24 8.76 18.67
C PRO A 160 -9.47 10.11 17.97
N PRO A 161 -9.89 10.12 16.70
CA PRO A 161 -10.28 11.35 15.99
C PRO A 161 -11.49 12.03 16.60
N PHE A 162 -12.39 11.24 17.19
CA PHE A 162 -13.61 11.72 17.81
C PHE A 162 -13.52 11.53 19.32
N ALA A 163 -13.86 12.57 20.08
CA ALA A 163 -13.78 12.54 21.53
C ALA A 163 -14.65 11.39 22.09
N GLY A 164 -14.07 10.55 22.95
CA GLY A 164 -14.75 9.40 23.56
C GLY A 164 -14.84 8.14 22.69
N ASP A 165 -14.24 8.15 21.49
CA ASP A 165 -14.35 7.04 20.52
C ASP A 165 -13.21 6.02 20.60
N ASN A 166 -12.55 5.91 21.76
CA ASN A 166 -11.44 4.97 21.98
C ASN A 166 -11.86 3.51 21.76
N ALA A 167 -13.11 3.17 22.08
CA ALA A 167 -13.68 1.83 21.91
C ALA A 167 -13.73 1.41 20.43
N PHE A 168 -13.76 2.36 19.49
CA PHE A 168 -13.71 2.04 18.07
C PHE A 168 -12.36 1.43 17.66
N GLY A 169 -11.28 1.74 18.39
CA GLY A 169 -10.00 1.03 18.22
C GLY A 169 -10.11 -0.48 18.47
N ASP A 170 -10.95 -0.90 19.44
CA ASP A 170 -11.21 -2.31 19.71
C ASP A 170 -12.07 -2.95 18.59
N ALA A 171 -13.00 -2.20 17.99
CA ALA A 171 -13.76 -2.66 16.83
C ALA A 171 -12.87 -2.90 15.60
N ILE A 172 -11.90 -2.01 15.34
CA ILE A 172 -10.91 -2.19 14.26
C ILE A 172 -10.03 -3.41 14.55
N ALA A 173 -9.58 -3.59 15.80
CA ALA A 173 -8.79 -4.75 16.21
C ALA A 173 -9.55 -6.06 16.01
N GLY A 174 -10.82 -6.12 16.44
CA GLY A 174 -11.68 -7.30 16.26
C GLY A 174 -11.97 -7.59 14.79
N TYR A 175 -12.14 -6.56 13.96
CA TYR A 175 -12.30 -6.73 12.51
C TYR A 175 -11.07 -7.39 11.88
N ARG A 176 -9.87 -6.88 12.18
CA ARG A 176 -8.60 -7.47 11.73
C ARG A 176 -8.44 -8.91 12.22
N GLU A 177 -8.74 -9.18 13.49
CA GLU A 177 -8.59 -10.51 14.09
C GLU A 177 -9.52 -11.53 13.42
N ASN A 178 -10.74 -11.13 13.05
CA ASN A 178 -11.66 -12.01 12.33
C ASN A 178 -11.14 -12.40 10.94
N ILE A 179 -10.51 -11.47 10.22
CA ILE A 179 -9.87 -11.76 8.93
C ILE A 179 -8.70 -12.74 9.13
N ILE A 180 -7.81 -12.44 10.10
CA ILE A 180 -6.65 -13.29 10.40
C ILE A 180 -7.08 -14.71 10.73
N LYS A 181 -8.09 -14.91 11.59
CA LYS A 181 -8.62 -16.24 11.91
C LYS A 181 -9.11 -17.00 10.68
N GLY A 182 -9.75 -16.32 9.75
CA GLY A 182 -10.15 -16.91 8.47
C GLY A 182 -8.95 -17.37 7.65
N TYR A 183 -7.89 -16.57 7.62
CA TYR A 183 -6.68 -16.86 6.85
C TYR A 183 -5.80 -17.92 7.52
N GLU A 184 -5.78 -18.01 8.86
CA GLU A 184 -5.13 -19.08 9.62
C GLU A 184 -5.75 -20.43 9.25
N ALA A 185 -7.10 -20.50 9.22
CA ALA A 185 -7.81 -21.70 8.79
C ALA A 185 -7.48 -22.08 7.33
N LEU A 186 -7.32 -21.10 6.44
CA LEU A 186 -6.88 -21.35 5.06
C LEU A 186 -5.44 -21.89 5.03
N ALA A 187 -4.51 -21.26 5.73
CA ALA A 187 -3.11 -21.69 5.78
C ALA A 187 -2.96 -23.12 6.33
N ASP A 188 -3.74 -23.48 7.36
CA ASP A 188 -3.73 -24.82 7.94
C ASP A 188 -4.31 -25.88 7.00
N THR A 189 -5.45 -25.58 6.36
CA THR A 189 -6.12 -26.49 5.42
C THR A 189 -5.32 -26.70 4.15
N GLN A 190 -4.64 -25.67 3.66
CA GLN A 190 -3.75 -25.75 2.50
C GLN A 190 -2.38 -26.35 2.86
N GLY A 191 -1.99 -26.38 4.14
CA GLY A 191 -0.69 -26.92 4.57
C GLY A 191 0.50 -25.98 4.37
N LEU A 192 0.25 -24.68 4.16
CA LEU A 192 1.26 -23.65 3.93
C LEU A 192 2.34 -23.62 5.03
N THR A 193 1.94 -23.74 6.29
CA THR A 193 2.84 -23.59 7.45
C THR A 193 3.84 -24.73 7.64
N ARG A 194 3.64 -25.88 6.97
CA ARG A 194 4.52 -27.06 7.11
C ARG A 194 5.73 -26.99 6.20
N ASP A 195 5.49 -26.74 4.92
CA ASP A 195 6.51 -26.64 3.88
C ASP A 195 6.00 -25.69 2.77
N PRO A 196 6.30 -24.39 2.85
CA PRO A 196 5.85 -23.40 1.87
C PRO A 196 6.31 -23.69 0.44
N ALA A 197 7.46 -24.34 0.26
CA ALA A 197 7.99 -24.64 -1.06
C ALA A 197 7.23 -25.82 -1.70
N ALA A 198 6.98 -26.88 -0.93
CA ALA A 198 6.14 -27.99 -1.37
C ALA A 198 4.70 -27.52 -1.60
N TRP A 199 4.14 -26.72 -0.69
CA TRP A 199 2.81 -26.11 -0.84
C TRP A 199 2.69 -25.34 -2.16
N PHE A 200 3.66 -24.47 -2.48
CA PHE A 200 3.62 -23.70 -3.71
C PHE A 200 3.74 -24.60 -4.95
N ALA A 201 4.60 -25.62 -4.90
CA ALA A 201 4.77 -26.55 -6.01
C ALA A 201 3.49 -27.38 -6.26
N ASP A 202 2.86 -27.89 -5.20
CA ASP A 202 1.69 -28.76 -5.25
C ASP A 202 0.43 -28.01 -5.71
N HIS A 203 0.29 -26.73 -5.31
CA HIS A 203 -0.89 -25.92 -5.62
C HIS A 203 -0.67 -24.91 -6.75
N ARG A 204 0.48 -24.94 -7.44
CA ARG A 204 0.89 -23.90 -8.40
C ARG A 204 -0.18 -23.57 -9.44
N SER A 205 -0.81 -24.59 -10.02
CA SER A 205 -1.82 -24.41 -11.06
C SER A 205 -3.11 -23.75 -10.56
N GLU A 206 -3.39 -23.82 -9.26
CA GLU A 206 -4.52 -23.15 -8.62
C GLU A 206 -4.13 -21.74 -8.16
N ILE A 207 -2.92 -21.60 -7.63
CA ILE A 207 -2.34 -20.33 -7.16
C ILE A 207 -2.21 -19.32 -8.31
N GLU A 208 -1.79 -19.76 -9.50
CA GLU A 208 -1.53 -18.85 -10.62
C GLU A 208 -2.82 -18.47 -11.39
N ILE A 209 -4.01 -18.90 -10.95
CA ILE A 209 -5.30 -18.52 -11.55
C ILE A 209 -5.66 -17.07 -11.17
N PRO A 210 -6.06 -16.21 -12.14
CA PRO A 210 -6.49 -14.84 -11.85
C PRO A 210 -7.78 -14.77 -11.00
N GLY A 211 -7.88 -13.76 -10.15
CA GLY A 211 -9.09 -13.46 -9.37
C GLY A 211 -8.89 -13.59 -7.86
N ILE A 212 -10.01 -13.71 -7.12
CA ILE A 212 -9.98 -13.91 -5.67
C ILE A 212 -9.31 -15.24 -5.37
N ASN A 213 -8.20 -15.18 -4.63
CA ASN A 213 -7.31 -16.30 -4.46
C ASN A 213 -7.09 -16.64 -2.98
N PRO A 214 -7.71 -17.72 -2.46
CA PRO A 214 -7.54 -18.14 -1.06
C PRO A 214 -6.09 -18.47 -0.67
N PHE A 215 -5.22 -18.78 -1.64
CA PHE A 215 -3.79 -18.99 -1.38
C PHE A 215 -3.05 -17.67 -1.14
N ALA A 216 -3.45 -16.58 -1.80
CA ALA A 216 -2.94 -15.25 -1.53
C ALA A 216 -3.31 -14.79 -0.11
N GLN A 217 -4.55 -15.06 0.31
CA GLN A 217 -5.04 -14.79 1.66
C GLN A 217 -4.22 -15.53 2.72
N ALA A 218 -3.98 -16.84 2.53
CA ALA A 218 -3.12 -17.61 3.42
C ALA A 218 -1.68 -17.07 3.47
N MET A 219 -1.08 -16.79 2.30
CA MET A 219 0.30 -16.25 2.20
C MET A 219 0.43 -14.86 2.85
N SER A 220 -0.64 -14.06 2.87
CA SER A 220 -0.62 -12.72 3.49
C SER A 220 -0.22 -12.77 4.97
N LEU A 221 -0.51 -13.85 5.70
CA LEU A 221 -0.11 -14.00 7.10
C LEU A 221 1.40 -14.18 7.25
N THR A 222 2.01 -15.01 6.39
CA THR A 222 3.48 -15.16 6.35
C THR A 222 4.16 -13.82 6.03
N ILE A 223 3.61 -13.03 5.11
CA ILE A 223 4.15 -11.70 4.76
C ILE A 223 3.93 -10.71 5.91
N LEU A 224 2.78 -10.76 6.57
CA LEU A 224 2.48 -9.91 7.72
C LEU A 224 3.46 -10.16 8.87
N GLU A 225 3.80 -11.41 9.16
CA GLU A 225 4.85 -11.77 10.12
C GLU A 225 6.21 -11.18 9.72
N GLU A 226 6.56 -11.20 8.43
CA GLU A 226 7.79 -10.59 7.92
C GLU A 226 7.80 -9.06 8.09
N TYR A 227 6.65 -8.39 7.87
CA TYR A 227 6.52 -6.96 8.14
C TYR A 227 6.64 -6.60 9.62
N GLU A 228 6.17 -7.47 10.52
CA GLU A 228 6.27 -7.25 11.97
C GLU A 228 7.67 -7.57 12.49
N ARG A 229 8.33 -8.60 11.93
CA ARG A 229 9.69 -9.03 12.30
C ARG A 229 10.77 -8.11 11.75
N VAL A 230 10.60 -7.60 10.53
CA VAL A 230 11.56 -6.71 9.84
C VAL A 230 10.79 -5.52 9.25
N PRO A 231 10.45 -4.49 10.05
CA PRO A 231 9.63 -3.37 9.59
C PRO A 231 10.18 -2.61 8.39
N GLU A 232 11.51 -2.54 8.24
CA GLU A 232 12.18 -1.90 7.10
C GLU A 232 11.91 -2.65 5.79
N SER A 233 11.50 -3.91 5.85
CA SER A 233 11.21 -4.72 4.66
C SER A 233 10.02 -4.18 3.85
N ILE A 234 9.11 -3.43 4.50
CA ILE A 234 7.92 -2.83 3.88
C ILE A 234 8.28 -1.84 2.77
N GLU A 235 9.44 -1.17 2.86
CA GLU A 235 9.86 -0.23 1.82
C GLU A 235 10.08 -0.93 0.47
N ALA A 236 10.30 -2.24 0.47
CA ALA A 236 10.41 -3.04 -0.74
C ALA A 236 9.13 -3.00 -1.58
N VAL A 237 7.95 -2.80 -0.98
CA VAL A 237 6.68 -2.68 -1.72
C VAL A 237 6.75 -1.51 -2.71
N ALA A 238 7.43 -0.40 -2.35
CA ALA A 238 7.67 0.73 -3.24
C ALA A 238 8.44 0.36 -4.53
N ALA A 239 9.24 -0.71 -4.46
CA ALA A 239 10.02 -1.21 -5.58
C ALA A 239 9.28 -2.25 -6.44
N LEU A 240 8.09 -2.70 -6.03
CA LEU A 240 7.33 -3.74 -6.73
C LEU A 240 6.77 -3.23 -8.08
N ASN A 241 6.63 -4.12 -9.06
CA ASN A 241 6.01 -3.88 -10.37
C ASN A 241 6.52 -2.66 -11.18
N ARG A 242 7.79 -2.28 -11.02
CA ARG A 242 8.45 -1.21 -11.81
C ARG A 242 8.96 -1.68 -13.18
N TRP A 243 8.79 -2.95 -13.54
CA TRP A 243 9.31 -3.54 -14.79
C TRP A 243 8.21 -3.86 -15.82
N PRO A 244 8.55 -3.99 -17.11
CA PRO A 244 7.62 -4.48 -18.13
C PRO A 244 7.11 -5.88 -17.81
N GLY A 245 5.83 -6.14 -18.11
CA GLY A 245 5.19 -7.42 -17.80
C GLY A 245 4.68 -7.53 -16.37
N ARG A 246 5.25 -6.78 -15.40
CA ARG A 246 4.76 -6.66 -14.01
C ARG A 246 4.54 -8.04 -13.37
N SER A 247 3.32 -8.36 -12.94
CA SER A 247 2.91 -9.66 -12.39
C SER A 247 2.76 -10.77 -13.44
N GLY A 248 2.80 -10.42 -14.73
CA GLY A 248 2.69 -11.34 -15.86
C GLY A 248 3.93 -12.19 -16.17
N ILE A 249 4.88 -12.29 -15.23
CA ILE A 249 6.13 -13.06 -15.40
C ILE A 249 6.23 -14.17 -14.34
N PRO A 250 6.97 -15.26 -14.57
CA PRO A 250 7.12 -16.36 -13.60
C PRO A 250 7.70 -15.90 -12.26
N VAL A 251 7.32 -16.55 -11.16
CA VAL A 251 7.68 -16.14 -9.79
C VAL A 251 9.18 -15.95 -9.55
N ALA A 252 10.03 -16.81 -10.12
CA ALA A 252 11.48 -16.66 -10.00
C ALA A 252 11.99 -15.40 -10.71
N GLU A 253 11.41 -15.05 -11.85
CA GLU A 253 11.71 -13.78 -12.54
C GLU A 253 11.12 -12.60 -11.78
N TYR A 254 9.89 -12.73 -11.26
CA TYR A 254 9.21 -11.71 -10.45
C TYR A 254 10.04 -11.29 -9.23
N CYS A 255 10.49 -12.26 -8.43
CA CYS A 255 11.37 -12.01 -7.28
C CYS A 255 12.71 -11.40 -7.71
N GLN A 256 13.29 -11.82 -8.84
CA GLN A 256 14.55 -11.26 -9.31
C GLN A 256 14.40 -9.81 -9.79
N ARG A 257 13.37 -9.50 -10.59
CA ARG A 257 13.07 -8.13 -11.01
C ARG A 257 12.78 -7.22 -9.82
N TRP A 258 12.11 -7.75 -8.81
CA TRP A 258 11.85 -7.02 -7.58
C TRP A 258 13.14 -6.69 -6.83
N LYS A 259 14.07 -7.65 -6.69
CA LYS A 259 15.41 -7.39 -6.11
C LYS A 259 16.19 -6.34 -6.88
N ASP A 260 16.19 -6.42 -8.21
CA ASP A 260 16.90 -5.46 -9.06
C ASP A 260 16.31 -4.05 -8.86
N SER A 261 14.99 -3.94 -8.83
CA SER A 261 14.27 -2.70 -8.53
C SER A 261 14.56 -2.17 -7.11
N CYS A 262 14.70 -3.05 -6.11
CA CYS A 262 15.11 -2.64 -4.76
C CYS A 262 16.52 -2.04 -4.78
N ALA A 263 17.46 -2.65 -5.51
CA ALA A 263 18.82 -2.16 -5.63
C ALA A 263 18.88 -0.77 -6.30
N GLU A 264 18.08 -0.56 -7.35
CA GLU A 264 17.94 0.75 -8.01
C GLU A 264 17.44 1.85 -7.07
N LEU A 265 16.45 1.54 -6.23
CA LEU A 265 15.85 2.50 -5.29
C LEU A 265 16.57 2.60 -3.95
N HIS A 266 17.65 1.82 -3.74
CA HIS A 266 18.29 1.66 -2.43
C HIS A 266 17.28 1.28 -1.32
N ALA A 267 16.35 0.39 -1.67
CA ALA A 267 15.38 -0.23 -0.80
C ALA A 267 15.92 -1.58 -0.27
N SER A 268 15.42 -2.02 0.89
CA SER A 268 15.69 -3.32 1.45
C SER A 268 15.25 -4.45 0.49
N PRO A 269 16.14 -5.39 0.09
CA PRO A 269 15.76 -6.53 -0.73
C PRO A 269 15.18 -7.70 0.09
N HIS A 270 14.88 -7.49 1.38
CA HIS A 270 14.49 -8.54 2.33
C HIS A 270 13.28 -9.35 1.85
N LEU A 271 12.17 -8.70 1.50
CA LEU A 271 10.95 -9.39 1.09
C LEU A 271 11.13 -10.27 -0.17
N PRO A 272 11.65 -9.76 -1.31
CA PRO A 272 11.78 -10.63 -2.48
C PRO A 272 12.78 -11.76 -2.28
N LEU A 273 13.82 -11.58 -1.45
CA LEU A 273 14.72 -12.67 -1.07
C LEU A 273 13.98 -13.72 -0.25
N ARG A 274 13.29 -13.30 0.81
CA ARG A 274 12.58 -14.19 1.72
C ARG A 274 11.48 -14.97 1.01
N LEU A 275 10.70 -14.31 0.15
CA LEU A 275 9.64 -14.95 -0.62
C LEU A 275 10.19 -15.89 -1.69
N GLY A 276 11.29 -15.52 -2.35
CA GLY A 276 11.99 -16.42 -3.28
C GLY A 276 12.49 -17.70 -2.59
N GLU A 277 13.01 -17.59 -1.37
CA GLU A 277 13.41 -18.74 -0.55
C GLU A 277 12.22 -19.60 -0.13
N LEU A 278 11.16 -18.99 0.42
CA LEU A 278 9.96 -19.68 0.89
C LEU A 278 9.27 -20.47 -0.22
N LEU A 279 9.17 -19.89 -1.42
CA LEU A 279 8.49 -20.51 -2.56
C LEU A 279 9.39 -21.47 -3.35
N GLY A 280 10.65 -21.66 -2.95
CA GLY A 280 11.63 -22.42 -3.73
C GLY A 280 11.92 -21.81 -5.11
N ALA A 281 11.58 -20.53 -5.31
CA ALA A 281 11.68 -19.82 -6.57
C ALA A 281 13.10 -19.27 -6.79
N ARG A 282 14.03 -20.16 -7.14
CA ARG A 282 15.40 -19.75 -7.50
C ARG A 282 15.46 -19.31 -8.97
N PRO A 283 16.20 -18.23 -9.31
CA PRO A 283 16.51 -17.93 -10.69
C PRO A 283 17.18 -19.16 -11.31
N GLY A 284 16.64 -19.66 -12.42
CA GLY A 284 17.33 -20.71 -13.18
C GLY A 284 18.71 -20.21 -13.57
N VAL A 285 19.76 -20.95 -13.20
CA VAL A 285 21.05 -20.79 -13.86
C VAL A 285 20.82 -21.16 -15.32
N LYS A 286 20.78 -20.16 -16.19
CA LYS A 286 20.87 -20.39 -17.63
C LYS A 286 22.24 -20.96 -17.98
#